data_AF-A0A7S3BHI4-F1
#
_entry.id   AF-A0A7S3BHI4-F1
#
_cell.length_a   1.000
_cell.length_b   1.000
_cell.length_c   1.000
_cell.angle_alpha   90.00
_cell.angle_beta   90.00
_cell.angle_gamma   90.00
#
_symmetry.space_group_name_H-M   'P 1'
#
loop_
_entity.id
_entity.type
_entity.pdbx_description
1 polymer ?
#
loop_
_entity_poly.entity_id
_entity_poly.type
_entity_poly.pdbx_seq_one_letter_code
_entity_poly.pdbx_strand_id
1 'polypeptide(L)'
;MSQTTKKDMKYVLVTGGVVSGLGKGVTASSVGVLLKKAGQRCTSIKIDPYLNTDAGTMSPFEHGEVYVLDDGGEVDLDLGNYERFIDISLTRDHNLTTGKVYQAVIEKERRGDYLGKTVQVVPHITNAIQDWIERVAHIPTDGSGEAPDVCIIELGGTIGDIESMPFIEALRQFQFRVGPSNFAVVHVSLVPTVVGEQKTKPTQHSVRELRALGLAPSLLCIRSELPIEESVRQKLASFTHVPGNGIINLHNVSNIWHVPILMEKYGATAALQGALQLQARVP
;
A
#
# COMPACT_ATOMS: atom_id res chain seq x y z
N MET A 1 17.06 -26.61 22.12
CA MET A 1 16.05 -26.72 21.05
C MET A 1 15.47 -25.33 20.84
N SER A 2 15.99 -24.58 19.88
CA SER A 2 15.41 -23.29 19.50
C SER A 2 14.06 -23.57 18.85
N GLN A 3 12.98 -23.14 19.49
CA GLN A 3 11.68 -23.05 18.82
C GLN A 3 11.87 -22.02 17.71
N THR A 4 11.94 -22.48 16.46
CA THR A 4 11.79 -21.62 15.29
C THR A 4 10.37 -21.06 15.36
N THR A 5 10.24 -19.86 15.93
CA THR A 5 9.01 -19.06 15.83
C THR A 5 8.71 -18.91 14.36
N LYS A 6 7.61 -19.50 13.90
CA LYS A 6 7.09 -19.32 12.55
C LYS A 6 6.98 -17.81 12.33
N LYS A 7 7.77 -17.27 11.41
CA LYS A 7 7.79 -15.83 11.14
C LYS A 7 6.55 -15.49 10.33
N ASP A 8 5.58 -14.86 10.97
CA ASP A 8 4.35 -14.43 10.28
C ASP A 8 4.66 -13.27 9.33
N MET A 9 4.12 -13.37 8.10
CA MET A 9 4.17 -12.30 7.10
C MET A 9 3.57 -11.02 7.66
N LYS A 10 4.25 -9.89 7.45
CA LYS A 10 3.74 -8.57 7.80
C LYS A 10 3.22 -7.85 6.56
N TYR A 11 2.24 -6.99 6.74
CA TYR A 11 1.61 -6.25 5.66
C TYR A 11 1.61 -4.75 5.96
N VAL A 12 2.08 -3.95 5.01
CA VAL A 12 1.99 -2.49 5.06
C VAL A 12 1.06 -2.03 3.96
N LEU A 13 -0.15 -1.63 4.31
CA LEU A 13 -1.09 -1.04 3.37
C LEU A 13 -0.82 0.44 3.19
N VAL A 14 -0.53 0.88 1.97
CA VAL A 14 -0.39 2.27 1.57
C VAL A 14 -1.66 2.71 0.85
N THR A 15 -2.30 3.76 1.37
CA THR A 15 -3.55 4.33 0.81
C THR A 15 -3.35 5.81 0.48
N GLY A 16 -4.19 6.38 -0.39
CA GLY A 16 -4.16 7.80 -0.73
C GLY A 16 -5.47 8.51 -0.46
N GLY A 17 -5.38 9.77 -0.11
CA GLY A 17 -6.52 10.62 0.20
C GLY A 17 -6.46 11.97 -0.51
N VAL A 18 -7.56 12.72 -0.44
CA VAL A 18 -7.70 14.09 -0.98
C VAL A 18 -7.69 14.19 -2.49
N VAL A 19 -6.61 13.78 -3.17
CA VAL A 19 -6.48 13.79 -4.63
C VAL A 19 -5.62 12.62 -5.12
N SER A 20 -5.81 12.22 -6.37
CA SER A 20 -4.91 11.30 -7.07
C SER A 20 -3.56 11.98 -7.37
N GLY A 21 -2.53 11.20 -7.73
CA GLY A 21 -1.22 11.74 -8.13
C GLY A 21 -0.33 12.28 -7.00
N LEU A 22 -0.65 12.02 -5.72
CA LEU A 22 0.15 12.47 -4.57
C LEU A 22 1.52 11.77 -4.41
N GLY A 23 1.81 10.73 -5.19
CA GLY A 23 3.02 9.93 -5.06
C GLY A 23 2.89 8.77 -4.08
N LYS A 24 1.79 8.02 -4.16
CA LYS A 24 1.59 6.77 -3.42
C LYS A 24 2.69 5.74 -3.76
N GLY A 25 2.91 5.46 -5.05
CA GLY A 25 3.98 4.56 -5.53
C GLY A 25 5.35 4.90 -5.00
N VAL A 26 5.74 6.18 -5.02
CA VAL A 26 7.02 6.63 -4.45
C VAL A 26 7.07 6.43 -2.94
N THR A 27 5.97 6.68 -2.23
CA THR A 27 5.89 6.47 -0.77
C THR A 27 5.97 4.97 -0.43
N ALA A 28 5.22 4.12 -1.13
CA ALA A 28 5.23 2.67 -0.97
C ALA A 28 6.62 2.08 -1.27
N SER A 29 7.23 2.49 -2.37
CA SER A 29 8.61 2.14 -2.73
C SER A 29 9.61 2.55 -1.65
N SER A 30 9.45 3.76 -1.10
CA SER A 30 10.31 4.28 -0.02
C SER A 30 10.15 3.51 1.29
N VAL A 31 8.93 3.07 1.63
CA VAL A 31 8.71 2.14 2.75
C VAL A 31 9.50 0.84 2.54
N GLY A 32 9.47 0.28 1.33
CA GLY A 32 10.26 -0.89 0.96
C GLY A 32 11.76 -0.69 1.18
N VAL A 33 12.32 0.44 0.74
CA VAL A 33 13.73 0.81 0.96
C VAL A 33 14.08 0.83 2.44
N LEU A 34 13.25 1.47 3.26
CA LEU A 34 13.49 1.58 4.71
C LEU A 34 13.47 0.23 5.41
N LEU A 35 12.52 -0.63 5.05
CA LEU A 35 12.40 -1.96 5.62
C LEU A 35 13.52 -2.91 5.15
N LYS A 36 13.94 -2.81 3.87
CA LYS A 36 15.12 -3.53 3.35
C LYS A 36 16.39 -3.08 4.05
N LYS A 37 16.59 -1.77 4.27
CA LYS A 37 17.67 -1.23 5.11
C LYS A 37 17.62 -1.78 6.55
N ALA A 38 16.43 -2.02 7.09
CA ALA A 38 16.23 -2.64 8.40
C ALA A 38 16.33 -4.18 8.41
N GLY A 39 16.83 -4.77 7.32
CA GLY A 39 17.12 -6.20 7.15
C GLY A 39 15.90 -7.08 6.88
N GLN A 40 14.74 -6.50 6.55
CA GLN A 40 13.57 -7.28 6.14
C GLN A 40 13.62 -7.57 4.65
N ARG A 41 13.24 -8.79 4.26
CA ARG A 41 12.93 -9.10 2.85
C ARG A 41 11.57 -8.54 2.51
N CYS A 42 11.49 -7.78 1.42
CA CYS A 42 10.27 -7.09 1.04
C CYS A 42 9.75 -7.59 -0.31
N THR A 43 8.43 -7.65 -0.45
CA THR A 43 7.72 -7.73 -1.73
C THR A 43 6.71 -6.59 -1.82
N SER A 44 6.13 -6.38 -3.01
CA SER A 44 5.13 -5.34 -3.24
C SER A 44 3.95 -5.88 -4.04
N ILE A 45 2.72 -5.52 -3.66
CA ILE A 45 1.50 -5.75 -4.42
C ILE A 45 0.86 -4.40 -4.74
N LYS A 46 0.60 -4.16 -6.02
CA LYS A 46 -0.16 -2.99 -6.48
C LYS A 46 -1.58 -3.41 -6.79
N ILE A 47 -2.53 -2.81 -6.08
CA ILE A 47 -3.96 -2.92 -6.36
C ILE A 47 -4.37 -1.78 -7.28
N ASP A 48 -5.00 -2.13 -8.39
CA ASP A 48 -5.51 -1.23 -9.41
C ASP A 48 -7.03 -1.35 -9.53
N PRO A 49 -7.78 -0.27 -9.25
CA PRO A 49 -9.22 -0.34 -9.29
C PRO A 49 -9.83 -0.33 -10.70
N TYR A 50 -9.01 -0.25 -11.76
CA TYR A 50 -9.48 -0.33 -13.14
C TYR A 50 -9.87 -1.77 -13.58
N LEU A 51 -10.69 -1.85 -14.64
CA LEU A 51 -11.27 -3.10 -15.12
C LEU A 51 -10.39 -3.89 -16.11
N ASN A 52 -9.38 -3.26 -16.73
CA ASN A 52 -8.43 -3.98 -17.56
C ASN A 52 -7.76 -5.10 -16.73
N THR A 53 -7.59 -6.29 -17.32
CA THR A 53 -6.91 -7.41 -16.66
C THR A 53 -5.42 -7.14 -16.49
N ASP A 54 -4.85 -6.36 -17.39
CA ASP A 54 -3.45 -5.98 -17.49
C ASP A 54 -3.37 -4.58 -18.12
N ALA A 55 -2.19 -3.96 -18.08
CA ALA A 55 -1.98 -2.62 -18.62
C ALA A 55 -1.75 -2.62 -20.15
N GLY A 56 -1.52 -3.78 -20.77
CA GLY A 56 -1.06 -3.89 -22.17
C GLY A 56 -2.03 -3.33 -23.21
N THR A 57 -3.31 -3.22 -22.87
CA THR A 57 -4.35 -2.67 -23.74
C THR A 57 -4.58 -1.16 -23.57
N MET A 58 -3.91 -0.53 -22.61
CA MET A 58 -4.11 0.88 -22.26
C MET A 58 -3.22 1.79 -23.09
N SER A 59 -3.72 2.99 -23.43
CA SER A 59 -2.91 3.98 -24.14
C SER A 59 -1.83 4.54 -23.21
N PRO A 60 -0.54 4.55 -23.63
CA PRO A 60 0.53 5.06 -22.78
C PRO A 60 0.46 6.58 -22.57
N PHE A 61 -0.31 7.30 -23.41
CA PHE A 61 -0.55 8.72 -23.23
C PHE A 61 -1.56 9.04 -22.12
N GLU A 62 -2.42 8.08 -21.78
CA GLU A 62 -3.44 8.25 -20.75
C GLU A 62 -2.97 7.72 -19.39
N HIS A 63 -2.29 6.57 -19.40
CA HIS A 63 -1.95 5.83 -18.18
C HIS A 63 -0.44 5.69 -17.91
N GLY A 64 0.41 6.25 -18.77
CA GLY A 64 1.86 6.11 -18.66
C GLY A 64 2.38 4.84 -19.33
N GLU A 65 3.68 4.58 -19.21
CA GLU A 65 4.30 3.39 -19.83
C GLU A 65 3.69 2.08 -19.33
N VAL A 66 3.63 1.07 -20.20
CA VAL A 66 3.40 -0.32 -19.78
C VAL A 66 4.74 -0.88 -19.35
N TYR A 67 4.81 -1.39 -18.12
CA TYR A 67 6.01 -2.06 -17.61
C TYR A 67 5.93 -3.56 -17.89
N VAL A 68 7.05 -4.17 -18.31
CA VAL A 68 7.11 -5.59 -18.66
C VAL A 68 7.98 -6.33 -17.64
N LEU A 69 7.43 -7.36 -17.02
CA LEU A 69 8.11 -8.19 -16.02
C LEU A 69 8.84 -9.38 -16.65
N ASP A 70 9.73 -10.02 -15.87
CA ASP A 70 10.52 -11.19 -16.30
C ASP A 70 9.65 -12.37 -16.76
N ASP A 71 8.44 -12.51 -16.20
CA ASP A 71 7.47 -13.54 -16.58
C ASP A 71 6.63 -13.16 -17.81
N GLY A 72 6.92 -12.03 -18.47
CA GLY A 72 6.18 -11.49 -19.61
C GLY A 72 4.85 -10.82 -19.24
N GLY A 73 4.62 -10.50 -17.98
CA GLY A 73 3.45 -9.72 -17.56
C GLY A 73 3.52 -8.26 -18.00
N GLU A 74 2.44 -7.77 -18.61
CA GLU A 74 2.24 -6.35 -18.96
C GLU A 74 1.49 -5.65 -17.82
N VAL A 75 2.19 -4.82 -17.04
CA VAL A 75 1.69 -4.27 -15.78
C VAL A 75 1.79 -2.76 -15.72
N ASP A 76 1.12 -2.18 -14.73
CA ASP A 76 1.19 -0.75 -14.42
C ASP A 76 2.64 -0.28 -14.15
N LEU A 77 2.96 0.96 -14.51
CA LEU A 77 4.29 1.57 -14.34
C LEU A 77 4.81 1.55 -12.90
N ASP A 78 3.91 1.57 -11.90
CA ASP A 78 4.31 1.57 -10.50
C ASP A 78 5.03 0.28 -10.10
N LEU A 79 4.79 -0.84 -10.80
CA LEU A 79 5.52 -2.08 -10.53
C LEU A 79 7.02 -1.92 -10.80
N GLY A 80 7.39 -1.21 -11.87
CA GLY A 80 8.77 -0.87 -12.15
C GLY A 80 9.40 0.05 -11.11
N ASN A 81 8.61 0.90 -10.43
CA ASN A 81 9.10 1.69 -9.31
C ASN A 81 9.52 0.81 -8.13
N TYR A 82 8.72 -0.23 -7.82
CA TYR A 82 9.09 -1.17 -6.75
C TYR A 82 10.34 -1.97 -7.08
N GLU A 83 10.46 -2.50 -8.30
CA GLU A 83 11.67 -3.24 -8.71
C GLU A 83 12.91 -2.35 -8.62
N ARG A 84 12.83 -1.10 -9.10
CA ARG A 84 13.96 -0.15 -9.06
C ARG A 84 14.34 0.32 -7.66
N PHE A 85 13.37 0.57 -6.78
CA PHE A 85 13.65 1.07 -5.43
C PHE A 85 14.04 -0.04 -4.46
N ILE A 86 13.30 -1.15 -4.50
CA ILE A 86 13.42 -2.23 -3.52
C ILE A 86 14.45 -3.26 -4.01
N ASP A 87 14.80 -3.28 -5.30
CA ASP A 87 15.74 -4.24 -5.89
C ASP A 87 15.22 -5.69 -5.70
N ILE A 88 14.13 -5.97 -6.44
CA ILE A 88 13.37 -7.23 -6.48
C ILE A 88 12.83 -7.45 -7.90
N SER A 89 12.52 -8.70 -8.25
CA SER A 89 11.81 -9.10 -9.47
C SER A 89 10.40 -9.56 -9.13
N LEU A 90 9.40 -8.85 -9.63
CA LEU A 90 7.98 -9.12 -9.44
C LEU A 90 7.44 -9.99 -10.57
N THR A 91 6.25 -10.54 -10.36
CA THR A 91 5.51 -11.34 -11.36
C THR A 91 4.18 -10.67 -11.69
N ARG A 92 3.52 -11.07 -12.79
CA ARG A 92 2.22 -10.54 -13.22
C ARG A 92 1.14 -10.57 -12.14
N ASP A 93 1.27 -11.45 -11.16
CA ASP A 93 0.34 -11.63 -10.05
C ASP A 93 0.48 -10.55 -8.96
N HIS A 94 1.61 -9.83 -8.92
CA HIS A 94 1.84 -8.70 -8.02
C HIS A 94 1.08 -7.44 -8.44
N ASN A 95 0.52 -7.42 -9.66
CA ASN A 95 -0.42 -6.40 -10.10
C ASN A 95 -1.85 -6.96 -10.08
N LEU A 96 -2.62 -6.58 -9.05
CA LEU A 96 -3.99 -7.02 -8.83
C LEU A 96 -4.97 -5.96 -9.34
N THR A 97 -5.75 -6.30 -10.37
CA THR A 97 -6.73 -5.37 -10.95
C THR A 97 -8.17 -5.78 -10.61
N THR A 98 -9.14 -4.86 -10.68
CA THR A 98 -10.57 -5.21 -10.59
C THR A 98 -10.93 -6.25 -11.66
N GLY A 99 -10.40 -6.08 -12.88
CA GLY A 99 -10.57 -7.03 -13.99
C GLY A 99 -10.19 -8.46 -13.63
N LYS A 100 -8.96 -8.66 -13.12
CA LYS A 100 -8.45 -9.99 -12.71
C LYS A 100 -9.33 -10.63 -11.64
N VAL A 101 -9.73 -9.87 -10.63
CA VAL A 101 -10.55 -10.37 -9.52
C VAL A 101 -11.93 -10.82 -10.02
N TYR A 102 -12.61 -9.96 -10.78
CA TYR A 102 -13.94 -10.25 -11.29
C TYR A 102 -13.91 -11.42 -12.26
N GLN A 103 -12.95 -11.46 -13.18
CA GLN A 103 -12.75 -12.58 -14.08
C GLN A 103 -12.59 -13.90 -13.31
N ALA A 104 -11.69 -13.96 -12.33
CA ALA A 104 -11.44 -15.18 -11.56
C ALA A 104 -12.67 -15.66 -10.79
N VAL A 105 -13.46 -14.74 -10.22
CA VAL A 105 -14.71 -15.07 -9.50
C VAL A 105 -15.81 -15.54 -10.45
N ILE A 106 -15.98 -14.88 -11.59
CA ILE A 106 -16.98 -15.26 -12.61
C ILE A 106 -16.64 -16.64 -13.20
N GLU A 107 -15.37 -16.92 -13.48
CA GLU A 107 -14.93 -18.23 -13.96
C GLU A 107 -15.17 -19.35 -12.94
N LYS A 108 -14.92 -19.09 -11.65
CA LYS A 108 -15.25 -20.02 -10.55
C LYS A 108 -16.75 -20.29 -10.45
N GLU A 109 -17.57 -19.24 -10.58
CA GLU A 109 -19.03 -19.38 -10.63
C GLU A 109 -19.45 -20.27 -11.79
N ARG A 110 -18.88 -20.05 -12.97
CA ARG A 110 -19.28 -20.80 -14.16
C ARG A 110 -18.93 -22.27 -14.13
N ARG A 111 -17.86 -22.65 -13.42
CA ARG A 111 -17.51 -24.06 -13.15
C ARG A 111 -18.35 -24.71 -12.05
N GLY A 112 -19.14 -23.93 -11.31
CA GLY A 112 -19.93 -24.42 -10.19
C GLY A 112 -19.17 -24.50 -8.87
N ASP A 113 -18.01 -23.83 -8.74
CA ASP A 113 -17.14 -23.91 -7.55
C ASP A 113 -17.83 -23.33 -6.29
N TYR A 114 -18.87 -22.49 -6.46
CA TYR A 114 -19.69 -21.95 -5.37
C TYR A 114 -20.91 -22.81 -5.00
N LEU A 115 -21.05 -24.01 -5.58
CA LEU A 115 -22.04 -25.03 -5.20
C LEU A 115 -23.49 -24.53 -5.21
N GLY A 116 -23.85 -23.74 -6.22
CA GLY A 116 -25.21 -23.21 -6.42
C GLY A 116 -25.60 -22.05 -5.49
N LYS A 117 -24.67 -21.53 -4.67
CA LYS A 117 -24.90 -20.34 -3.85
C LYS A 117 -24.84 -19.07 -4.69
N THR A 118 -25.58 -18.03 -4.27
CA THR A 118 -25.50 -16.70 -4.86
C THR A 118 -24.12 -16.09 -4.65
N VAL A 119 -23.45 -15.71 -5.73
CA VAL A 119 -22.16 -15.01 -5.69
C VAL A 119 -22.39 -13.51 -5.52
N GLN A 120 -21.65 -12.90 -4.60
CA GLN A 120 -21.83 -11.52 -4.13
C GLN A 120 -20.46 -10.87 -3.90
N VAL A 121 -20.40 -9.54 -3.93
CA VAL A 121 -19.16 -8.79 -3.63
C VAL A 121 -18.60 -9.18 -2.26
N VAL A 122 -19.44 -9.14 -1.23
CA VAL A 122 -19.11 -9.69 0.09
C VAL A 122 -19.89 -11.01 0.27
N PRO A 123 -19.24 -12.15 0.53
CA PRO A 123 -17.81 -12.31 0.77
C PRO A 123 -16.99 -12.73 -0.47
N HIS A 124 -17.58 -13.02 -1.63
CA HIS A 124 -16.88 -13.77 -2.67
C HIS A 124 -15.76 -12.98 -3.36
N ILE A 125 -16.00 -11.71 -3.71
CA ILE A 125 -14.97 -10.82 -4.26
C ILE A 125 -13.95 -10.47 -3.18
N THR A 126 -14.40 -10.13 -1.96
CA THR A 126 -13.50 -9.76 -0.87
C THR A 126 -12.62 -10.91 -0.41
N ASN A 127 -13.12 -12.15 -0.43
CA ASN A 127 -12.32 -13.34 -0.17
C ASN A 127 -11.33 -13.58 -1.30
N ALA A 128 -11.74 -13.47 -2.56
CA ALA A 128 -10.83 -13.63 -3.69
C ALA A 128 -9.66 -12.62 -3.64
N ILE A 129 -9.92 -11.38 -3.24
CA ILE A 129 -8.88 -10.36 -3.02
C ILE A 129 -7.94 -10.76 -1.88
N GLN A 130 -8.49 -11.14 -0.72
CA GLN A 130 -7.69 -11.53 0.45
C GLN A 130 -6.81 -12.76 0.15
N ASP A 131 -7.39 -13.79 -0.48
CA ASP A 131 -6.68 -15.02 -0.84
C ASP A 131 -5.58 -14.75 -1.88
N TRP A 132 -5.81 -13.79 -2.79
CA TRP A 132 -4.79 -13.35 -3.75
C TRP A 132 -3.63 -12.66 -3.06
N ILE A 133 -3.91 -11.66 -2.20
CA ILE A 133 -2.90 -10.92 -1.46
C ILE A 133 -2.03 -11.86 -0.63
N GLU A 134 -2.67 -12.74 0.14
CA GLU A 134 -1.97 -13.68 1.02
C GLU A 134 -1.08 -14.64 0.21
N ARG A 135 -1.59 -15.23 -0.87
CA ARG A 135 -0.81 -16.10 -1.74
C ARG A 135 0.39 -15.40 -2.36
N VAL A 136 0.18 -14.21 -2.93
CA VAL A 136 1.21 -13.48 -3.69
C VAL A 136 2.27 -12.91 -2.77
N ALA A 137 1.90 -12.46 -1.57
CA ALA A 137 2.85 -11.95 -0.57
C ALA A 137 3.94 -12.97 -0.20
N HIS A 138 3.65 -14.27 -0.33
CA HIS A 138 4.60 -15.35 -0.02
C HIS A 138 5.50 -15.76 -1.19
N ILE A 139 5.32 -15.20 -2.39
CA ILE A 139 6.17 -15.49 -3.55
C ILE A 139 7.56 -14.85 -3.31
N PRO A 140 8.67 -15.61 -3.41
CA PRO A 140 10.02 -15.06 -3.36
C PRO A 140 10.28 -14.09 -4.53
N THR A 141 10.79 -12.90 -4.24
CA THR A 141 11.03 -11.84 -5.25
C THR A 141 12.46 -11.30 -5.25
N ASP A 142 13.32 -11.72 -4.32
CA ASP A 142 14.69 -11.21 -4.16
C ASP A 142 15.77 -12.20 -4.65
N GLY A 143 15.38 -13.27 -5.35
CA GLY A 143 16.27 -14.31 -5.85
C GLY A 143 16.78 -15.30 -4.79
N SER A 144 16.47 -15.11 -3.50
CA SER A 144 16.90 -16.02 -2.43
C SER A 144 16.15 -17.35 -2.41
N GLY A 145 14.97 -17.40 -3.02
CA GLY A 145 14.03 -18.52 -2.91
C GLY A 145 13.29 -18.59 -1.58
N GLU A 146 13.55 -17.66 -0.65
CA GLU A 146 12.83 -17.57 0.62
C GLU A 146 11.61 -16.65 0.52
N ALA A 147 10.57 -16.94 1.32
CA ALA A 147 9.42 -16.06 1.41
C ALA A 147 9.83 -14.67 1.98
N PRO A 148 9.21 -13.58 1.47
CA PRO A 148 9.37 -12.25 2.03
C PRO A 148 8.95 -12.18 3.51
N ASP A 149 9.45 -11.17 4.21
CA ASP A 149 9.08 -10.90 5.60
C ASP A 149 7.96 -9.85 5.69
N VAL A 150 7.94 -8.92 4.74
CA VAL A 150 6.96 -7.83 4.66
C VAL A 150 6.46 -7.68 3.22
N CYS A 151 5.14 -7.64 3.06
CA CYS A 151 4.48 -7.25 1.82
C CYS A 151 3.97 -5.81 1.92
N ILE A 152 4.47 -4.93 1.07
CA ILE A 152 3.95 -3.58 0.89
C ILE A 152 2.78 -3.68 -0.09
N ILE A 153 1.58 -3.25 0.30
CA ILE A 153 0.40 -3.24 -0.56
C ILE A 153 0.10 -1.79 -0.88
N GLU A 154 0.20 -1.38 -2.13
CA GLU A 154 -0.38 -0.11 -2.57
C GLU A 154 -1.83 -0.31 -3.01
N LEU A 155 -2.75 0.41 -2.38
CA LEU A 155 -4.10 0.60 -2.90
C LEU A 155 -4.14 1.82 -3.82
N GLY A 156 -4.28 1.55 -5.12
CA GLY A 156 -4.57 2.55 -6.15
C GLY A 156 -5.88 3.30 -5.92
N GLY A 157 -6.13 4.35 -6.71
CA GLY A 157 -7.29 5.22 -6.52
C GLY A 157 -7.17 6.15 -5.30
N THR A 158 -8.31 6.75 -4.91
CA THR A 158 -8.42 7.62 -3.74
C THR A 158 -9.44 7.01 -2.77
N ILE A 159 -9.14 7.06 -1.47
CA ILE A 159 -10.11 6.68 -0.44
C ILE A 159 -11.37 7.53 -0.59
N GLY A 160 -12.51 6.86 -0.66
CA GLY A 160 -13.83 7.47 -0.90
C GLY A 160 -14.40 7.16 -2.28
N ASP A 161 -13.56 6.82 -3.25
CA ASP A 161 -14.01 6.48 -4.60
C ASP A 161 -14.68 5.10 -4.65
N ILE A 162 -15.76 5.00 -5.44
CA ILE A 162 -16.58 3.77 -5.57
C ILE A 162 -15.75 2.58 -6.04
N GLU A 163 -14.82 2.83 -6.97
CA GLU A 163 -13.96 1.81 -7.59
C GLU A 163 -13.07 1.08 -6.57
N SER A 164 -12.74 1.73 -5.45
CA SER A 164 -11.87 1.16 -4.40
C SER A 164 -12.65 0.43 -3.30
N MET A 165 -13.98 0.58 -3.24
CA MET A 165 -14.81 0.05 -2.15
C MET A 165 -14.64 -1.47 -1.92
N PRO A 166 -14.62 -2.33 -2.97
CA PRO A 166 -14.42 -3.77 -2.75
C PRO A 166 -13.06 -4.09 -2.12
N PHE A 167 -12.00 -3.38 -2.53
CA PHE A 167 -10.65 -3.58 -1.99
C PHE A 167 -10.53 -3.07 -0.56
N ILE A 168 -11.11 -1.91 -0.25
CA ILE A 168 -11.10 -1.36 1.10
C ILE A 168 -11.81 -2.32 2.06
N GLU A 169 -12.98 -2.86 1.68
CA GLU A 169 -13.68 -3.86 2.50
C GLU A 169 -12.89 -5.16 2.65
N ALA A 170 -12.23 -5.63 1.57
CA ALA A 170 -11.36 -6.80 1.64
C ALA A 170 -10.19 -6.59 2.61
N LEU A 171 -9.50 -5.45 2.53
CA LEU A 171 -8.38 -5.09 3.39
C LEU A 171 -8.82 -4.83 4.84
N ARG A 172 -10.03 -4.27 5.04
CA ARG A 172 -10.65 -4.11 6.35
C ARG A 172 -10.86 -5.46 7.02
N GLN A 173 -11.35 -6.47 6.30
CA GLN A 173 -11.48 -7.85 6.81
C GLN A 173 -10.10 -8.49 7.00
N PHE A 174 -9.18 -8.24 6.07
CA PHE A 174 -7.84 -8.83 6.06
C PHE A 174 -7.03 -8.50 7.31
N GLN A 175 -7.11 -7.25 7.82
CA GLN A 175 -6.39 -6.85 9.04
C GLN A 175 -6.72 -7.77 10.25
N PHE A 176 -7.95 -8.28 10.32
CA PHE A 176 -8.37 -9.21 11.38
C PHE A 176 -7.97 -10.64 11.07
N ARG A 177 -7.97 -11.02 9.78
CA ARG A 177 -7.51 -12.34 9.31
C ARG A 177 -6.04 -12.58 9.64
N VAL A 178 -5.18 -11.60 9.36
CA VAL A 178 -3.72 -11.71 9.59
C VAL A 178 -3.31 -11.31 11.00
N GLY A 179 -4.19 -10.63 11.73
CA GLY A 179 -3.95 -10.15 13.09
C GLY A 179 -3.38 -8.72 13.13
N PRO A 180 -3.77 -7.91 14.14
CA PRO A 180 -3.47 -6.48 14.17
C PRO A 180 -1.96 -6.16 14.30
N SER A 181 -1.15 -7.07 14.87
CA SER A 181 0.31 -6.92 14.94
C SER A 181 1.03 -7.25 13.63
N ASN A 182 0.30 -7.70 12.61
CA ASN A 182 0.82 -8.07 11.30
C ASN A 182 0.35 -7.13 10.19
N PHE A 183 -0.41 -6.08 10.52
CA PHE A 183 -1.00 -5.17 9.54
C PHE A 183 -0.84 -3.71 9.98
N ALA A 184 -0.16 -2.90 9.18
CA ALA A 184 0.01 -1.47 9.40
C ALA A 184 -0.54 -0.68 8.23
N VAL A 185 -1.08 0.51 8.50
CA VAL A 185 -1.63 1.40 7.47
C VAL A 185 -0.80 2.67 7.39
N VAL A 186 -0.28 2.97 6.20
CA VAL A 186 0.31 4.25 5.82
C VAL A 186 -0.70 4.99 4.96
N HIS A 187 -1.14 6.16 5.39
CA HIS A 187 -2.05 6.99 4.61
C HIS A 187 -1.32 8.21 4.04
N VAL A 188 -1.33 8.36 2.72
CA VAL A 188 -0.76 9.51 2.01
C VAL A 188 -1.86 10.55 1.83
N SER A 189 -1.61 11.76 2.30
CA SER A 189 -2.57 12.87 2.24
C SER A 189 -1.88 14.17 1.83
N LEU A 190 -2.68 15.21 1.57
CA LEU A 190 -2.21 16.52 1.10
C LEU A 190 -2.51 17.62 2.12
N VAL A 191 -1.48 18.38 2.47
CA VAL A 191 -1.62 19.69 3.12
C VAL A 191 -1.27 20.77 2.10
N PRO A 192 -2.27 21.41 1.47
CA PRO A 192 -2.02 22.50 0.54
C PRO A 192 -1.74 23.80 1.27
N THR A 193 -0.96 24.66 0.62
CA THR A 193 -0.78 26.06 1.04
C THR A 193 -1.79 26.92 0.28
N VAL A 194 -2.67 27.61 1.00
CA VAL A 194 -3.72 28.46 0.41
C VAL A 194 -3.60 29.85 1.02
N VAL A 195 -3.31 30.85 0.19
CA VAL A 195 -3.07 32.25 0.61
C VAL A 195 -1.98 32.33 1.71
N GLY A 196 -0.90 31.56 1.53
CA GLY A 196 0.24 31.53 2.46
C GLY A 196 0.06 30.68 3.71
N GLU A 197 -1.12 30.07 3.93
CA GLU A 197 -1.39 29.25 5.12
C GLU A 197 -1.52 27.76 4.78
N GLN A 198 -0.86 26.91 5.55
CA GLN A 198 -0.94 25.45 5.42
C GLN A 198 -2.27 24.92 5.98
N LYS A 199 -3.09 24.27 5.14
CA LYS A 199 -4.44 23.83 5.49
C LYS A 199 -4.50 22.33 5.83
N THR A 200 -4.79 22.01 7.08
CA THR A 200 -4.90 20.60 7.55
C THR A 200 -6.26 19.93 7.28
N LYS A 201 -7.29 20.70 6.92
CA LYS A 201 -8.68 20.20 6.85
C LYS A 201 -8.87 19.06 5.83
N PRO A 202 -8.28 19.12 4.62
CA PRO A 202 -8.40 18.01 3.67
C PRO A 202 -7.92 16.68 4.28
N THR A 203 -6.76 16.68 4.95
CA THR A 203 -6.24 15.50 5.65
C THR A 203 -7.14 15.03 6.79
N GLN A 204 -7.71 15.94 7.58
CA GLN A 204 -8.64 15.59 8.66
C GLN A 204 -9.88 14.85 8.13
N HIS A 205 -10.46 15.33 7.03
CA HIS A 205 -11.60 14.69 6.40
C HIS A 205 -11.24 13.33 5.79
N SER A 206 -10.09 13.25 5.11
CA SER A 206 -9.60 12.01 4.52
C SER A 206 -9.36 10.91 5.55
N VAL A 207 -8.77 11.25 6.71
CA VAL A 207 -8.57 10.28 7.79
C VAL A 207 -9.91 9.88 8.43
N ARG A 208 -10.86 10.79 8.56
CA ARG A 208 -12.21 10.46 9.04
C ARG A 208 -12.90 9.46 8.12
N GLU A 209 -12.77 9.63 6.81
CA GLU A 209 -13.32 8.73 5.81
C GLU A 209 -12.65 7.35 5.83
N LEU A 210 -11.31 7.30 5.84
CA LEU A 210 -10.55 6.05 5.99
C LEU A 210 -11.00 5.26 7.23
N ARG A 211 -11.22 5.95 8.35
CA ARG A 211 -11.73 5.35 9.60
C ARG A 211 -13.17 4.90 9.52
N ALA A 212 -14.03 5.65 8.85
CA ALA A 212 -15.40 5.25 8.63
C ALA A 212 -15.49 3.94 7.82
N LEU A 213 -14.49 3.70 6.95
CA LEU A 213 -14.32 2.46 6.21
C LEU A 213 -13.58 1.36 6.99
N GLY A 214 -13.27 1.59 8.28
CA GLY A 214 -12.71 0.59 9.19
C GLY A 214 -11.20 0.40 9.13
N LEU A 215 -10.46 1.34 8.54
CA LEU A 215 -9.00 1.36 8.53
C LEU A 215 -8.47 2.56 9.35
N ALA A 216 -7.47 2.33 10.18
CA ALA A 216 -6.86 3.38 10.99
C ALA A 216 -5.37 3.54 10.62
N PRO A 217 -4.91 4.74 10.25
CA PRO A 217 -3.52 4.94 9.87
C PRO A 217 -2.60 4.79 11.08
N SER A 218 -1.55 3.99 10.93
CA SER A 218 -0.40 3.94 11.84
C SER A 218 0.55 5.09 11.55
N LEU A 219 0.72 5.43 10.26
CA LEU A 219 1.52 6.56 9.79
C LEU A 219 0.69 7.41 8.82
N LEU A 220 0.96 8.71 8.83
CA LEU A 220 0.36 9.70 7.95
C LEU A 220 1.47 10.43 7.20
N CYS A 221 1.60 10.13 5.90
CA CYS A 221 2.56 10.75 5.00
C CYS A 221 1.92 11.99 4.38
N ILE A 222 2.39 13.16 4.80
CA ILE A 222 1.84 14.46 4.42
C ILE A 222 2.63 15.04 3.25
N ARG A 223 2.04 14.99 2.07
CA ARG A 223 2.52 15.74 0.90
C ARG A 223 2.23 17.21 1.08
N SER A 224 3.20 18.05 0.76
CA SER A 224 3.09 19.50 0.78
C SER A 224 4.10 20.11 -0.19
N GLU A 225 3.93 21.38 -0.55
CA GLU A 225 4.93 22.08 -1.36
C GLU A 225 6.18 22.41 -0.52
N LEU A 226 5.97 23.01 0.65
CA LEU A 226 7.00 23.40 1.60
C LEU A 226 6.97 22.50 2.84
N PRO A 227 8.05 22.46 3.64
CA PRO A 227 8.03 21.79 4.94
C PRO A 227 6.85 22.26 5.81
N ILE A 228 6.14 21.33 6.44
CA ILE A 228 5.04 21.71 7.34
C ILE A 228 5.57 22.28 8.66
N GLU A 229 4.88 23.29 9.19
CA GLU A 229 5.17 23.83 10.50
C GLU A 229 4.89 22.82 11.61
N GLU A 230 5.59 22.94 12.74
CA GLU A 230 5.36 22.06 13.89
C GLU A 230 3.95 22.23 14.46
N SER A 231 3.39 23.44 14.41
CA SER A 231 2.00 23.74 14.77
C SER A 231 1.00 22.92 13.94
N VAL A 232 1.25 22.80 12.63
CA VAL A 232 0.46 22.02 11.66
C VAL A 232 0.60 20.53 11.95
N ARG A 233 1.82 20.06 12.24
CA ARG A 233 2.10 18.67 12.62
C ARG A 233 1.35 18.26 13.89
N GLN A 234 1.41 19.07 14.94
CA GLN A 234 0.72 18.83 16.22
C GLN A 234 -0.80 18.81 16.03
N LYS A 235 -1.32 19.75 15.23
CA LYS A 235 -2.74 19.78 14.87
C LYS A 235 -3.16 18.51 14.15
N LEU A 236 -2.40 18.06 13.16
CA LEU A 236 -2.68 16.80 12.48
C LEU A 236 -2.69 15.63 13.46
N ALA A 237 -1.68 15.50 14.32
CA ALA A 237 -1.62 14.44 15.32
C ALA A 237 -2.88 14.41 16.22
N SER A 238 -3.30 15.57 16.72
CA SER A 238 -4.48 15.72 17.57
C SER A 238 -5.79 15.35 16.85
N PHE A 239 -6.02 15.87 15.63
CA PHE A 239 -7.29 15.64 14.92
C PHE A 239 -7.38 14.25 14.26
N THR A 240 -6.24 13.68 13.88
CA THR A 240 -6.19 12.40 13.16
C THR A 240 -5.93 11.22 14.09
N HIS A 241 -5.74 11.44 15.40
CA HIS A 241 -5.28 10.44 16.39
C HIS A 241 -4.13 9.55 15.89
N VAL A 242 -3.23 10.11 15.09
CA VAL A 242 -1.96 9.50 14.73
C VAL A 242 -0.91 10.13 15.65
N PRO A 243 -0.07 9.36 16.35
CA PRO A 243 1.01 9.90 17.17
C PRO A 243 1.89 10.90 16.39
N GLY A 244 2.45 11.90 17.07
CA GLY A 244 3.24 12.94 16.39
C GLY A 244 4.43 12.39 15.60
N ASN A 245 5.07 11.32 16.09
CA ASN A 245 6.12 10.57 15.40
C ASN A 245 5.61 9.72 14.22
N GLY A 246 4.30 9.52 14.09
CA GLY A 246 3.63 8.94 12.93
C GLY A 246 3.24 9.97 11.86
N ILE A 247 3.42 11.28 12.10
CA ILE A 247 3.21 12.33 11.09
C ILE A 247 4.53 12.58 10.35
N ILE A 248 4.59 12.18 9.08
CA ILE A 248 5.78 12.19 8.23
C ILE A 248 5.59 13.25 7.13
N ASN A 249 6.40 14.30 7.12
CA ASN A 249 6.27 15.32 6.08
C ASN A 249 7.13 15.00 4.85
N LEU A 250 6.46 14.89 3.71
CA LEU A 250 7.02 14.64 2.40
C LEU A 250 6.79 15.86 1.51
N HIS A 251 7.50 16.94 1.81
CA HIS A 251 7.46 18.15 0.97
C HIS A 251 8.06 17.88 -0.42
N ASN A 252 7.85 18.80 -1.36
CA ASN A 252 8.43 18.67 -2.69
C ASN A 252 9.97 18.63 -2.62
N VAL A 253 10.54 17.63 -3.29
CA VAL A 253 11.98 17.40 -3.37
C VAL A 253 12.41 17.40 -4.83
N SER A 254 13.67 17.75 -5.07
CA SER A 254 14.25 17.77 -6.43
C SER A 254 14.35 16.38 -7.07
N ASN A 255 14.32 15.32 -6.26
CA ASN A 255 14.53 13.95 -6.71
C ASN A 255 13.78 12.96 -5.81
N ILE A 256 13.15 11.95 -6.41
CA ILE A 256 12.41 10.90 -5.72
C ILE A 256 13.29 10.10 -4.73
N TRP A 257 14.60 9.99 -4.97
CA TRP A 257 15.53 9.33 -4.05
C TRP A 257 15.72 10.05 -2.71
N HIS A 258 15.29 11.31 -2.58
CA HIS A 258 15.26 11.99 -1.29
C HIS A 258 14.08 11.58 -0.42
N VAL A 259 13.04 10.95 -0.98
CA VAL A 259 11.83 10.58 -0.23
C VAL A 259 12.12 9.55 0.87
N PRO A 260 12.85 8.43 0.64
CA PRO A 260 13.24 7.52 1.71
C PRO A 260 14.05 8.22 2.82
N ILE A 261 14.95 9.13 2.45
CA ILE A 261 15.80 9.88 3.40
C ILE A 261 14.93 10.79 4.28
N LEU A 262 13.95 11.48 3.69
CA LEU A 262 13.00 12.29 4.44
C LEU A 262 12.15 11.43 5.37
N MET A 263 11.63 10.29 4.89
CA MET A 263 10.86 9.36 5.72
C MET A 263 11.66 8.87 6.92
N GLU A 264 12.93 8.50 6.72
CA GLU A 264 13.83 8.11 7.81
C GLU A 264 14.08 9.25 8.79
N LYS A 265 14.33 10.48 8.29
CA LYS A 265 14.54 11.67 9.12
C LYS A 265 13.38 11.92 10.08
N TYR A 266 12.15 11.63 9.68
CA TYR A 266 10.96 11.76 10.52
C TYR A 266 10.64 10.51 11.36
N GLY A 267 11.46 9.45 11.28
CA GLY A 267 11.35 8.25 12.11
C GLY A 267 10.39 7.19 11.57
N ALA A 268 10.11 7.17 10.26
CA ALA A 268 9.16 6.23 9.67
C ALA A 268 9.53 4.76 9.92
N THR A 269 10.82 4.40 9.86
CA THR A 269 11.28 3.03 10.13
C THR A 269 10.92 2.58 11.55
N ALA A 270 11.21 3.41 12.55
CA ALA A 270 10.90 3.10 13.95
C ALA A 270 9.38 2.99 14.18
N ALA A 271 8.59 3.87 13.55
CA ALA A 271 7.13 3.82 13.64
C ALA A 271 6.56 2.52 13.03
N LEU A 272 7.06 2.10 11.86
CA LEU A 272 6.65 0.85 11.21
C LEU A 272 7.08 -0.38 12.01
N GLN A 273 8.31 -0.39 12.54
CA GLN A 273 8.79 -1.47 13.38
C GLN A 273 7.95 -1.63 14.65
N GLY A 274 7.57 -0.51 15.29
CA GLY A 274 6.68 -0.52 16.44
C GLY A 274 5.27 -1.04 16.10
N ALA A 275 4.70 -0.58 14.98
CA ALA A 275 3.37 -0.99 14.54
C ALA A 275 3.30 -2.50 14.19
N LEU A 276 4.34 -3.04 13.56
CA LEU A 276 4.39 -4.43 13.09
C LEU A 276 5.12 -5.40 14.03
N GLN A 277 5.62 -4.90 15.17
CA GLN A 277 6.48 -5.65 16.09
C GLN A 277 7.67 -6.32 15.37
N LEU A 278 8.26 -5.60 14.41
CA LEU A 278 9.40 -6.09 13.66
C LEU A 278 10.67 -5.99 14.52
N GLN A 279 11.41 -7.09 14.58
CA GLN A 279 12.76 -7.07 15.15
C GLN A 279 13.73 -6.43 14.15
N ALA A 280 14.51 -5.45 14.61
CA ALA A 280 15.62 -4.93 13.83
C ALA A 280 16.61 -6.07 13.58
N ARG A 281 16.90 -6.35 12.30
CA ARG A 281 18.01 -7.22 11.94
C ARG A 281 19.22 -6.32 11.79
N VAL A 282 20.20 -6.50 12.65
CA VAL A 282 21.51 -5.88 12.45
C VAL A 282 22.11 -6.55 11.22
N PRO A 283 22.59 -5.79 10.22
CA PRO A 283 23.24 -6.35 9.04
C PRO A 283 24.49 -7.16 9.39
#